data_AF-A0A7Y0X837-F1
#
_entry.id   AF-A0A7Y0X837-F1
#
_cell.length_a   1.000
_cell.length_b   1.000
_cell.length_c   1.000
_cell.angle_alpha   90.00
_cell.angle_beta   90.00
_cell.angle_gamma   90.00
#
_symmetry.space_group_name_H-M   'P 1'
#
loop_
_entity.id
_entity.type
_entity.pdbx_description
1 polymer ?
#
loop_
_entity_poly.entity_id
_entity_poly.type
_entity_poly.pdbx_seq_one_letter_code
_entity_poly.pdbx_strand_id
1 'polypeptide(L)'
;AYSYTTASGDDITETTQAIIGADGITATFTIDTVDDVYAEGNEVFRVSVSGIVDSDSNPIFEALNLDNAFVDTTISDETDPGPEDTVTVTMTGPANVVEGDTTTEYTVTLSDPAPVGS
;
A
#
# COMPACT_ATOMS: atom_id res chain seq x y z
N ALA A 1 -10.26 -2.35 -12.72
CA ALA A 1 -8.88 -2.13 -13.17
C ALA A 1 -8.28 -1.00 -12.34
N TYR A 2 -6.96 -1.01 -12.17
CA TYR A 2 -6.26 -0.05 -11.33
C TYR A 2 -5.19 0.70 -12.13
N SER A 3 -4.98 1.96 -11.79
CA SER A 3 -3.79 2.71 -12.22
C SER A 3 -3.30 3.57 -11.07
N TYR A 4 -1.99 3.64 -10.93
CA TYR A 4 -1.32 4.29 -9.82
C TYR A 4 -0.64 5.57 -10.28
N THR A 5 -0.78 6.66 -9.52
CA THR A 5 -0.11 7.95 -9.80
C THR A 5 1.08 8.14 -8.88
N THR A 6 0.83 8.08 -7.57
CA THR A 6 1.86 8.12 -6.53
C THR A 6 1.83 6.91 -5.62
N ALA A 7 0.65 6.29 -5.47
CA ALA A 7 0.51 5.00 -4.81
C ALA A 7 1.23 3.89 -5.60
N SER A 8 1.24 2.69 -5.03
CA SER A 8 1.85 1.47 -5.51
C SER A 8 0.94 0.26 -5.24
N GLY A 9 1.38 -0.92 -5.68
CA GLY A 9 0.67 -2.17 -5.38
C GLY A 9 0.91 -2.69 -3.97
N ASP A 10 1.82 -2.08 -3.21
CA ASP A 10 2.10 -2.43 -1.82
C ASP A 10 1.16 -1.67 -0.85
N ASP A 11 0.64 -0.50 -1.26
CA ASP A 11 -0.23 0.34 -0.39
C ASP A 11 -1.69 -0.13 -0.36
N ILE A 12 -2.10 -1.00 -1.30
CA ILE A 12 -3.48 -1.52 -1.37
C ILE A 12 -3.55 -3.00 -1.72
N THR A 13 -4.64 -3.64 -1.28
CA THR A 13 -5.06 -4.93 -1.82
C THR A 13 -6.16 -4.74 -2.85
N GLU A 14 -5.87 -5.04 -4.13
CA GLU A 14 -6.81 -4.86 -5.23
C GLU A 14 -8.03 -5.79 -5.15
N THR A 15 -9.23 -5.21 -5.16
CA THR A 15 -10.47 -5.94 -5.49
C THR A 15 -10.70 -5.92 -7.00
N THR A 16 -10.68 -7.09 -7.65
CA THR A 16 -10.75 -7.18 -9.12
C THR A 16 -12.16 -7.38 -9.69
N GLN A 17 -13.12 -7.78 -8.86
CA GLN A 17 -14.51 -8.01 -9.25
C GLN A 17 -15.49 -7.58 -8.15
N ALA A 18 -16.65 -7.09 -8.57
CA ALA A 18 -17.78 -6.79 -7.70
C ALA A 18 -19.07 -7.36 -8.32
N ILE A 19 -19.96 -7.87 -7.47
CA ILE A 19 -21.19 -8.52 -7.92
C ILE A 19 -22.32 -7.50 -7.95
N ILE A 20 -23.04 -7.44 -9.07
CA ILE A 20 -24.28 -6.66 -9.17
C ILE A 20 -25.32 -7.29 -8.25
N GLY A 21 -25.86 -6.47 -7.36
CA GLY A 21 -26.83 -6.86 -6.35
C GLY A 21 -28.17 -7.26 -6.94
N ALA A 22 -29.07 -7.67 -6.04
CA ALA A 22 -30.40 -8.15 -6.43
C ALA A 22 -31.28 -7.08 -7.10
N ASP A 23 -30.92 -5.80 -7.00
CA ASP A 23 -31.57 -4.71 -7.74
C ASP A 23 -31.25 -4.71 -9.24
N GLY A 24 -30.22 -5.47 -9.66
CA GLY A 24 -29.75 -5.54 -11.04
C GLY A 24 -29.03 -4.29 -11.50
N ILE A 25 -28.65 -3.38 -10.59
CA ILE A 25 -28.14 -2.04 -10.92
C ILE A 25 -26.83 -1.75 -10.17
N THR A 26 -26.76 -2.12 -8.88
CA THR A 26 -25.69 -1.65 -8.00
C THR A 26 -24.72 -2.77 -7.65
N ALA A 27 -23.41 -2.52 -7.80
CA ALA A 27 -22.37 -3.33 -7.17
C ALA A 27 -21.61 -2.47 -6.17
N THR A 28 -21.28 -3.05 -5.00
CA THR A 28 -20.46 -2.41 -3.97
C THR A 28 -19.29 -3.30 -3.63
N PHE A 29 -18.14 -2.71 -3.39
CA PHE A 29 -16.93 -3.38 -2.95
C PHE A 29 -16.07 -2.42 -2.14
N THR A 30 -15.10 -2.95 -1.42
CA THR A 30 -14.09 -2.19 -0.69
C THR A 30 -12.70 -2.50 -1.25
N ILE A 31 -11.76 -1.61 -0.94
CA ILE A 31 -10.33 -1.78 -1.20
C ILE A 31 -9.68 -1.54 0.15
N ASP A 32 -8.87 -2.49 0.58
CA ASP A 32 -8.12 -2.37 1.83
C ASP A 32 -6.81 -1.65 1.54
N THR A 33 -6.43 -0.71 2.42
CA THR A 33 -5.14 -0.02 2.40
C THR A 33 -4.18 -0.70 3.37
N VAL A 34 -2.89 -0.53 3.13
CA VAL A 34 -1.82 -1.01 4.01
C VAL A 34 -1.34 0.15 4.88
N ASP A 35 -1.15 -0.17 6.15
CA ASP A 35 -0.58 0.70 7.18
C ASP A 35 0.82 0.16 7.45
N ASP A 36 1.84 0.99 7.24
CA ASP A 36 3.24 0.58 7.27
C ASP A 36 4.13 1.58 8.02
N VAL A 37 5.37 1.18 8.26
CA VAL A 37 6.29 1.89 9.16
C VAL A 37 6.80 3.23 8.62
N TYR A 38 6.53 3.57 7.36
CA TYR A 38 7.10 4.72 6.69
C TYR A 38 6.15 5.90 6.70
N ALA A 39 6.65 7.04 7.19
CA ALA A 39 5.93 8.29 7.03
C ALA A 39 5.95 8.74 5.56
N GLU A 40 4.79 8.74 4.92
CA GLU A 40 4.64 8.98 3.49
C GLU A 40 3.87 10.26 3.16
N GLY A 41 3.94 10.64 1.88
CA GLY A 41 3.14 11.73 1.34
C GLY A 41 1.72 11.27 1.02
N ASN A 42 0.91 12.16 0.44
CA ASN A 42 -0.36 11.72 -0.12
C ASN A 42 -0.13 10.87 -1.37
N GLU A 43 -0.76 9.71 -1.37
CA GLU A 43 -0.66 8.73 -2.43
C GLU A 43 -1.99 8.60 -3.17
N VAL A 44 -1.95 8.37 -4.47
CA VAL A 44 -3.17 8.35 -5.30
C VAL A 44 -3.21 7.12 -6.19
N PHE A 45 -4.30 6.38 -6.08
CA PHE A 45 -4.70 5.33 -7.02
C PHE A 45 -6.05 5.64 -7.66
N ARG A 46 -6.27 5.10 -8.86
CA ARG A 46 -7.54 5.15 -9.57
C ARG A 46 -8.10 3.75 -9.71
N VAL A 47 -9.38 3.58 -9.38
CA VAL A 47 -10.15 2.39 -9.73
C VAL A 47 -11.07 2.71 -10.91
N SER A 48 -11.15 1.82 -11.88
CA SER A 48 -12.04 1.95 -13.05
C SER A 48 -12.74 0.64 -13.39
N VAL A 49 -13.95 0.75 -13.94
CA VAL A 49 -14.69 -0.39 -14.48
C VAL A 49 -14.17 -0.71 -15.88
N SER A 50 -13.78 -1.96 -16.12
CA SER A 50 -13.30 -2.42 -17.42
C SER A 50 -14.40 -3.10 -18.25
N GLY A 51 -15.48 -3.54 -17.62
CA GLY A 51 -16.59 -4.21 -18.29
C GLY A 51 -17.57 -4.81 -17.30
N ILE A 52 -18.66 -5.36 -17.83
CA ILE A 52 -19.66 -6.10 -17.08
C ILE A 52 -19.88 -7.42 -17.81
N VAL A 53 -19.72 -8.52 -17.07
CA VAL A 53 -19.78 -9.88 -17.60
C VAL A 53 -20.74 -10.74 -16.80
N ASP A 54 -21.20 -11.84 -17.40
CA ASP A 54 -21.93 -12.89 -16.69
C ASP A 54 -20.98 -13.81 -15.90
N SER A 55 -21.53 -14.85 -15.28
CA SER A 55 -20.77 -15.84 -14.53
C SER A 55 -19.76 -16.64 -15.36
N ASP A 56 -19.93 -16.66 -16.68
CA ASP A 56 -19.07 -17.35 -17.64
C ASP A 56 -18.08 -16.38 -18.31
N SER A 57 -17.95 -15.15 -17.80
CA SER A 57 -17.09 -14.08 -18.32
C SER A 57 -17.46 -13.56 -19.72
N ASN A 58 -18.71 -13.77 -20.17
CA ASN A 58 -19.18 -13.19 -21.43
C ASN A 58 -19.69 -11.76 -21.19
N PRO A 59 -19.38 -10.79 -22.08
CA PRO A 59 -19.99 -9.47 -22.04
C PRO A 59 -21.51 -9.56 -22.18
N ILE A 60 -22.25 -8.90 -21.28
CA ILE A 60 -23.71 -8.99 -21.26
C ILE A 60 -24.42 -7.86 -22.00
N PHE A 61 -23.73 -6.76 -22.26
CA PHE A 61 -24.27 -5.59 -22.94
C PHE A 61 -23.61 -5.41 -24.32
N GLU A 62 -24.40 -4.99 -25.31
CA GLU A 62 -23.91 -4.71 -26.66
C GLU A 62 -22.99 -3.48 -26.73
N ALA A 63 -23.17 -2.53 -25.80
CA ALA A 63 -22.35 -1.34 -25.67
C ALA A 63 -22.30 -0.87 -24.20
N LEU A 64 -21.14 -0.38 -23.77
CA LEU A 64 -20.91 0.25 -22.48
C LEU A 64 -20.24 1.61 -22.70
N ASN A 65 -20.75 2.65 -22.02
CA ASN A 65 -20.03 3.92 -21.87
C ASN A 65 -19.32 3.90 -20.51
N LEU A 66 -17.99 3.92 -20.53
CA LEU A 66 -17.15 3.84 -19.34
C LEU A 66 -16.33 5.13 -19.11
N ASP A 67 -16.59 6.19 -19.88
CA ASP A 67 -15.78 7.41 -19.89
C ASP A 67 -15.68 8.08 -18.51
N ASN A 68 -16.69 7.87 -17.66
CA ASN A 68 -16.74 8.39 -16.28
C ASN A 68 -16.88 7.27 -15.23
N ALA A 69 -16.60 6.02 -15.60
CA ALA A 69 -16.72 4.86 -14.70
C ALA A 69 -15.41 4.64 -13.92
N PHE A 70 -14.91 5.69 -13.28
CA PHE A 70 -13.70 5.65 -12.46
C PHE A 70 -13.79 6.57 -11.26
N VAL A 71 -12.98 6.28 -10.25
CA VAL A 71 -12.80 7.11 -9.05
C VAL A 71 -11.31 7.19 -8.74
N ASP A 72 -10.82 8.41 -8.48
CA ASP A 72 -9.51 8.64 -7.88
C ASP A 72 -9.67 8.64 -6.36
N THR A 73 -8.77 7.94 -5.67
CA THR A 73 -8.74 7.86 -4.21
C THR A 73 -7.36 8.27 -3.73
N THR A 74 -7.34 9.11 -2.69
CA THR A 74 -6.12 9.54 -2.02
C THR A 74 -5.98 8.77 -0.71
N ILE A 75 -4.84 8.14 -0.52
CA ILE A 75 -4.38 7.57 0.74
C ILE A 75 -3.52 8.64 1.41
N SER A 76 -3.78 8.85 2.69
CA SER A 76 -2.97 9.72 3.53
C SER A 76 -2.53 8.90 4.71
N ASP A 77 -1.24 8.97 4.98
CA ASP A 77 -0.60 8.47 6.19
C ASP A 77 -1.30 9.00 7.44
N GLU A 78 -1.25 8.23 8.53
CA GLU A 78 -1.82 8.65 9.80
C GLU A 78 -1.04 9.82 10.41
N THR A 79 -1.75 10.72 11.09
CA THR A 79 -1.09 11.88 11.70
C THR A 79 -0.41 11.54 13.02
N ASP A 80 -0.86 10.47 13.68
CA ASP A 80 -0.41 10.03 14.99
C ASP A 80 0.08 8.58 14.86
N PRO A 81 1.41 8.35 14.88
CA PRO A 81 1.98 7.01 14.72
C PRO A 81 1.52 6.03 15.80
N GLY A 82 1.15 4.83 15.36
CA GLY A 82 0.89 3.65 16.16
C GLY A 82 2.14 2.80 16.45
N PRO A 83 1.96 1.65 17.12
CA PRO A 83 3.05 0.71 17.41
C PRO A 83 3.72 0.11 16.16
N GLU A 84 2.96 -0.06 15.08
CA GLU A 84 3.39 -0.50 13.75
C GLU A 84 4.48 0.41 13.16
N ASP A 85 4.47 1.69 13.51
CA ASP A 85 5.42 2.72 13.02
C ASP A 85 6.72 2.77 13.81
N THR A 86 6.90 1.83 14.75
CA THR A 86 8.06 1.83 15.64
C THR A 86 9.21 1.00 15.06
N VAL A 87 10.18 1.69 14.46
CA VAL A 87 11.47 1.08 14.13
C VAL A 87 12.32 0.87 15.39
N THR A 88 12.75 -0.36 15.63
CA THR A 88 13.67 -0.68 16.73
C THR A 88 15.12 -0.57 16.28
N VAL A 89 15.96 0.00 17.14
CA VAL A 89 17.41 0.15 16.90
C VAL A 89 18.17 -0.76 17.85
N THR A 90 18.99 -1.64 17.29
CA THR A 90 19.89 -2.49 18.07
C THR A 90 21.33 -2.10 17.78
N MET A 91 22.19 -2.20 18.80
CA MET A 91 23.61 -1.92 18.68
C MET A 91 24.41 -3.05 19.30
N THR A 92 25.39 -3.55 18.56
CA THR A 92 26.34 -4.56 19.03
C THR A 92 27.76 -4.02 18.92
N GLY A 93 28.62 -4.38 19.85
CA GLY A 93 30.03 -4.00 19.82
C GLY A 93 30.80 -4.58 21.00
N PRO A 94 32.09 -4.22 21.14
CA PRO A 94 32.92 -4.75 22.20
C PRO A 94 32.48 -4.25 23.57
N ALA A 95 32.22 -5.17 24.50
CA ALA A 95 31.83 -4.83 25.88
C ALA A 95 33.00 -4.26 26.71
N ASN A 96 34.24 -4.57 26.33
CA ASN A 96 35.45 -4.12 27.02
C ASN A 96 36.58 -3.92 26.01
N VAL A 97 37.46 -2.96 26.29
CA VAL A 97 38.69 -2.71 25.54
C VAL A 97 39.82 -2.32 26.49
N VAL A 98 41.06 -2.60 26.09
CA VAL A 98 42.25 -2.23 26.86
C VAL A 98 42.63 -0.79 26.52
N GLU A 99 43.10 -0.02 27.52
CA GLU A 99 43.57 1.34 27.31
C GLU A 99 44.76 1.36 26.33
N GLY A 100 44.65 2.18 25.28
CA GLY A 100 45.64 2.28 24.20
C GLY A 100 45.32 1.44 22.96
N ASP A 101 44.35 0.52 23.03
CA ASP A 101 43.87 -0.24 21.88
C ASP A 101 42.73 0.47 21.15
N THR A 102 42.57 0.17 19.87
CA THR A 102 41.37 0.56 19.09
C THR A 102 40.27 -0.47 19.31
N THR A 103 39.02 -0.02 19.46
CA THR A 103 37.89 -0.93 19.60
C THR A 103 37.68 -1.74 18.31
N THR A 104 37.06 -2.92 18.41
CA THR A 104 36.39 -3.49 17.23
C THR A 104 35.19 -2.62 16.84
N GLU A 105 34.61 -2.90 15.68
CA GLU A 105 33.48 -2.14 15.17
C GLU A 105 32.26 -2.26 16.09
N TYR A 106 31.50 -1.16 16.16
CA TYR A 106 30.15 -1.18 16.67
C TYR A 106 29.20 -1.17 15.47
N THR A 107 28.24 -2.08 15.47
CA THR A 107 27.25 -2.21 14.41
C THR A 107 25.90 -1.75 14.95
N VAL A 108 25.22 -0.89 14.18
CA VAL A 108 23.83 -0.49 14.42
C VAL A 108 22.95 -1.20 13.40
N THR A 109 21.80 -1.70 13.83
CA THR A 109 20.83 -2.38 12.97
C THR A 109 19.43 -1.88 13.28
N LEU A 110 18.71 -1.50 12.24
CA LEU A 110 17.29 -1.12 12.29
C LEU A 110 16.44 -2.37 12.03
N SER A 111 15.24 -2.45 12.61
CA SER A 111 14.29 -3.52 12.30
C SER A 111 13.79 -3.46 10.86
N ASP A 112 13.75 -2.24 10.30
CA ASP A 112 13.21 -1.92 8.99
C ASP A 112 14.25 -1.10 8.22
N PRO A 113 14.37 -1.27 6.89
CA PRO A 113 15.35 -0.54 6.11
C PRO A 113 15.04 0.95 6.09
N ALA A 114 16.07 1.79 6.14
CA ALA A 114 15.88 3.22 5.93
C ALA A 114 15.41 3.47 4.48
N PRO A 115 14.53 4.47 4.24
CA PRO A 115 14.16 4.89 2.90
C PRO A 115 15.39 5.21 2.05
N VAL A 116 15.37 4.82 0.78
CA VAL A 116 16.51 5.01 -0.12
C VAL A 116 16.87 6.50 -0.25
N GLY A 117 18.14 6.85 0.05
CA GLY A 117 18.64 8.23 -0.09
C GLY A 117 18.48 9.14 1.14
N SER A 118 18.09 8.57 2.29
CA SER A 118 18.21 9.21 3.62
C SER A 118 19.65 9.60 3.99
#